data_AF-A0A556VVS3-F1
#
_entry.id   AF-A0A556VVS3-F1
#
_cell.length_a   1.000
_cell.length_b   1.000
_cell.length_c   1.000
_cell.angle_alpha   90.00
_cell.angle_beta   90.00
_cell.angle_gamma   90.00
#
_symmetry.space_group_name_H-M   'P 1'
#
loop_
_entity.id
_entity.type
_entity.pdbx_description
1 polymer ?
#
loop_
_entity_poly.entity_id
_entity_poly.type
_entity_poly.pdbx_seq_one_letter_code
_entity_poly.pdbx_strand_id
1 'polypeptide(L)'
;MSEVELSCLACVKMFLHASVYPRCSVNGLLLAPAAGGGGGRVCEEGVCVTDCVPLLHSHLPLAMTAQLALTQVDVWCSQTQQRIVGYYQANAHLSDSRIMLRQWEETRAVTAQLLNSTDHTLLVDFDSHLDDITKDWTNQKLNARIMELVCPANGNM
;
A
#
# COMPACT_ATOMS: atom_id res chain seq x y z
N MET A 1 -13.40 -18.77 9.78
CA MET A 1 -13.38 -17.40 9.20
C MET A 1 -11.92 -17.04 9.18
N SER A 2 -11.27 -17.04 8.01
CA SER A 2 -9.82 -16.84 7.91
C SER A 2 -9.44 -15.44 8.40
N GLU A 3 -8.43 -15.35 9.26
CA GLU A 3 -7.93 -14.05 9.75
C GLU A 3 -7.13 -13.36 8.64
N VAL A 4 -7.34 -12.05 8.47
CA VAL A 4 -6.58 -11.22 7.53
C VAL A 4 -5.75 -10.24 8.34
N GLU A 5 -4.44 -10.34 8.20
CA GLU A 5 -3.49 -9.44 8.88
C GLU A 5 -2.94 -8.44 7.87
N LEU A 6 -2.92 -7.15 8.24
CA LEU A 6 -2.32 -6.09 7.44
C LEU A 6 -0.97 -5.70 8.04
N SER A 7 0.07 -5.63 7.23
CA SER A 7 1.36 -5.09 7.65
C SER A 7 1.26 -3.58 7.91
N CYS A 8 2.12 -3.07 8.80
CA CYS A 8 2.25 -1.62 9.03
C CYS A 8 2.60 -0.88 7.73
N LEU A 9 3.47 -1.46 6.88
CA LEU A 9 3.84 -0.90 5.58
C LEU A 9 2.62 -0.69 4.67
N ALA A 10 1.78 -1.72 4.52
CA ALA A 10 0.57 -1.64 3.69
C ALA A 10 -0.40 -0.59 4.25
N CYS A 11 -0.62 -0.60 5.57
CA CYS A 11 -1.47 0.38 6.24
C CYS A 11 -0.97 1.82 6.01
N VAL A 12 0.31 2.09 6.26
CA VAL A 12 0.89 3.44 6.10
C VAL A 12 0.76 3.92 4.66
N LYS A 13 1.07 3.08 3.66
CA LYS A 13 0.87 3.45 2.25
C LYS A 13 -0.57 3.80 1.92
N MET A 14 -1.53 2.99 2.38
CA MET A 14 -2.96 3.24 2.16
C MET A 14 -3.39 4.60 2.73
N PHE A 15 -3.00 4.91 3.96
CA PHE A 15 -3.32 6.21 4.57
C PHE A 15 -2.58 7.37 3.93
N LEU A 16 -1.31 7.17 3.59
CA LEU A 16 -0.51 8.19 2.93
C LEU A 16 -1.12 8.54 1.58
N HIS A 17 -1.56 7.53 0.81
CA HIS A 17 -2.26 7.72 -0.45
C HIS A 17 -3.53 8.57 -0.30
N ALA A 18 -4.38 8.24 0.67
CA ALA A 18 -5.58 9.05 0.95
C ALA A 18 -5.24 10.47 1.46
N SER A 19 -4.13 10.63 2.19
CA SER A 19 -3.71 11.92 2.77
C SER A 19 -3.08 12.85 1.74
N VAL A 20 -2.37 12.32 0.74
CA VAL A 20 -1.80 13.08 -0.37
C VAL A 20 -2.90 13.61 -1.30
N TYR A 21 -4.00 12.87 -1.45
CA TYR A 21 -5.15 13.24 -2.29
C TYR A 21 -6.46 13.38 -1.50
N PRO A 22 -6.56 14.33 -0.55
CA PRO A 22 -7.66 14.40 0.41
C PRO A 22 -9.03 14.79 -0.19
N ARG A 23 -9.04 15.25 -1.44
CA ARG A 23 -10.26 15.62 -2.19
C ARG A 23 -10.69 14.56 -3.19
N CYS A 24 -9.93 13.48 -3.32
CA CYS A 24 -10.16 12.44 -4.29
C CYS A 24 -10.57 11.15 -3.61
N SER A 25 -11.28 10.30 -4.35
CA SER A 25 -11.39 8.91 -3.94
C SER A 25 -10.16 8.20 -4.48
N VAL A 26 -9.49 7.43 -3.62
CA VAL A 26 -8.27 6.71 -3.99
C VAL A 26 -8.48 5.22 -3.87
N ASN A 27 -7.70 4.44 -4.62
CA ASN A 27 -7.72 2.99 -4.50
C ASN A 27 -6.36 2.34 -4.72
N GLY A 28 -6.30 1.04 -4.45
CA GLY A 28 -5.11 0.26 -4.71
C GLY A 28 -5.28 -1.23 -4.47
N LEU A 29 -4.21 -1.96 -4.72
CA LEU A 29 -4.15 -3.42 -4.61
C LEU A 29 -3.38 -3.83 -3.36
N LEU A 30 -3.87 -4.86 -2.69
CA LEU A 30 -3.21 -5.48 -1.54
C LEU A 30 -2.41 -6.69 -2.01
N LEU A 31 -1.17 -6.80 -1.52
CA LEU A 31 -0.22 -7.81 -1.93
C LEU A 31 0.16 -8.71 -0.76
N ALA A 32 0.35 -9.99 -1.06
CA ALA A 32 0.92 -10.97 -0.13
C ALA A 32 1.99 -11.80 -0.84
N PRO A 33 2.89 -12.47 -0.12
CA PRO A 33 3.83 -13.43 -0.70
C PRO A 33 3.08 -14.57 -1.40
N ALA A 34 3.62 -15.05 -2.52
CA ALA A 34 3.08 -16.22 -3.20
C ALA A 34 3.26 -17.46 -2.31
N ALA A 35 2.18 -18.23 -2.12
CA ALA A 35 2.24 -19.52 -1.44
C ALA A 35 2.95 -20.53 -2.35
N GLY A 36 4.28 -20.64 -2.26
CA GLY A 36 5.04 -21.54 -3.14
C GLY A 36 6.58 -21.51 -3.10
N GLY A 37 7.22 -20.73 -2.23
CA GLY A 37 8.68 -20.78 -2.05
C GLY A 37 9.08 -21.73 -0.91
N GLY A 38 9.69 -22.87 -1.24
CA GLY A 38 10.03 -23.92 -0.27
C GLY A 38 10.76 -23.41 0.98
N GLY A 39 10.16 -23.65 2.15
CA GLY A 39 10.81 -23.52 3.47
C GLY A 39 10.17 -22.54 4.46
N GLY A 40 9.12 -21.81 4.09
CA GLY A 40 8.40 -20.89 5.00
C GLY A 40 7.01 -21.40 5.35
N ARG A 41 6.67 -21.42 6.65
CA ARG A 41 5.35 -21.78 7.19
C ARG A 41 4.21 -21.30 6.30
N VAL A 42 3.44 -22.23 5.76
CA VAL A 42 2.06 -21.98 5.37
C VAL A 42 1.35 -21.56 6.66
N CYS A 43 0.94 -20.31 6.78
CA CYS A 43 -0.04 -19.92 7.79
C CYS A 43 -1.36 -20.55 7.32
N GLU A 44 -1.71 -21.72 7.86
CA GLU A 44 -2.73 -22.63 7.32
C GLU A 44 -4.16 -22.06 7.20
N GLU A 45 -4.45 -20.85 7.68
CA GLU A 45 -5.82 -20.32 7.62
C GLU A 45 -5.94 -18.79 7.47
N GLY A 46 -4.85 -18.07 7.15
CA GLY A 46 -4.85 -16.60 7.14
C GLY A 46 -4.14 -15.97 5.95
N VAL A 47 -4.56 -14.75 5.59
CA VAL A 47 -3.90 -13.94 4.54
C VAL A 47 -3.13 -12.81 5.21
N CYS A 48 -1.81 -12.87 5.15
CA CYS A 48 -0.94 -11.79 5.61
C CYS A 48 -0.64 -10.85 4.44
N VAL A 49 -1.28 -9.67 4.43
CA VAL A 49 -0.99 -8.60 3.47
C VAL A 49 0.31 -7.93 3.88
N THR A 50 1.33 -8.04 3.03
CA THR A 50 2.67 -7.52 3.33
C THR A 50 2.93 -6.14 2.74
N ASP A 51 2.27 -5.79 1.63
CA ASP A 51 2.43 -4.50 0.97
C ASP A 51 1.15 -4.12 0.20
N CYS A 52 1.09 -2.90 -0.32
CA CYS A 52 0.05 -2.48 -1.26
C CYS A 52 0.61 -1.60 -2.39
N VAL A 53 -0.10 -1.58 -3.51
CA VAL A 53 0.17 -0.71 -4.66
C VAL A 53 -0.92 0.36 -4.74
N PRO A 54 -0.59 1.64 -4.47
CA PRO A 54 -1.45 2.77 -4.80
C PRO A 54 -1.73 2.82 -6.30
N LEU A 55 -3.01 2.79 -6.68
CA LEU A 55 -3.41 2.77 -8.09
C LEU A 55 -3.80 4.16 -8.58
N LEU A 56 -5.01 4.62 -8.26
CA LEU A 56 -5.57 5.83 -8.87
C LEU A 56 -5.96 6.85 -7.81
N HIS A 57 -5.83 8.12 -8.18
CA HIS A 57 -6.26 9.28 -7.40
C HIS A 57 -7.15 10.26 -8.20
N SER A 58 -7.49 9.93 -9.45
CA SER A 58 -8.41 10.69 -10.31
C SER A 58 -9.77 9.96 -10.50
N HIS A 59 -10.82 10.69 -10.92
CA HIS A 59 -12.22 10.21 -10.95
C HIS A 59 -12.39 8.84 -11.64
N LEU A 60 -13.10 7.92 -10.93
CA LEU A 60 -13.56 6.55 -11.27
C LEU A 60 -12.75 5.82 -12.36
N PRO A 61 -12.20 4.61 -12.07
CA PRO A 61 -11.36 3.89 -13.02
C PRO A 61 -12.03 3.82 -14.39
N LEU A 62 -11.51 4.57 -15.36
CA LEU A 62 -11.74 4.23 -16.75
C LEU A 62 -11.30 2.77 -16.87
N ALA A 63 -12.20 1.90 -17.34
CA ALA A 63 -11.98 0.46 -17.31
C ALA A 63 -10.61 0.06 -17.89
N MET A 64 -10.12 0.83 -18.87
CA MET A 64 -8.80 0.64 -19.48
C MET A 64 -7.62 0.90 -18.53
N THR A 65 -7.64 1.99 -17.75
CA THR A 65 -6.54 2.34 -16.83
C THR A 65 -6.40 1.29 -15.72
N ALA A 66 -7.51 0.87 -15.14
CA ALA A 66 -7.51 -0.17 -14.12
C ALA A 66 -7.07 -1.54 -14.68
N GLN A 67 -7.48 -1.88 -15.91
CA GLN A 67 -7.06 -3.13 -16.54
C GLN A 67 -5.56 -3.15 -16.83
N LEU A 68 -5.00 -2.04 -17.31
CA LEU A 68 -3.56 -1.89 -17.53
C LEU A 68 -2.80 -2.04 -16.22
N ALA A 69 -3.25 -1.35 -15.17
CA ALA A 69 -2.62 -1.41 -13.86
C ALA A 69 -2.64 -2.82 -13.26
N LEU A 70 -3.81 -3.49 -13.29
CA LEU A 70 -3.94 -4.87 -12.85
C LEU A 70 -2.99 -5.81 -13.59
N THR A 71 -2.90 -5.67 -14.91
CA THR A 71 -2.05 -6.52 -15.73
C THR A 71 -0.57 -6.30 -15.42
N GLN A 72 -0.12 -5.04 -15.30
CA GLN A 72 1.27 -4.74 -14.97
C GLN A 72 1.65 -5.20 -13.55
N VAL A 73 0.78 -4.95 -12.57
CA VAL A 73 1.00 -5.40 -11.19
C VAL A 73 1.03 -6.92 -11.10
N ASP A 74 0.16 -7.63 -11.84
CA ASP A 74 0.14 -9.10 -11.86
C ASP A 74 1.42 -9.70 -12.46
N VAL A 75 1.90 -9.14 -13.58
CA VAL A 75 3.18 -9.53 -14.18
C VAL A 75 4.35 -9.30 -13.23
N TRP A 76 4.38 -8.14 -12.56
CA TRP A 76 5.42 -7.83 -11.58
C TRP A 76 5.35 -8.76 -10.37
N CYS A 77 4.17 -9.03 -9.82
CA CYS A 77 3.97 -9.98 -8.71
C CYS A 77 4.53 -11.37 -9.04
N SER A 78 4.29 -11.84 -10.28
CA SER A 78 4.82 -13.11 -10.75
C SER A 78 6.36 -13.15 -10.76
N GLN A 79 7.01 -12.02 -11.06
CA GLN A 79 8.48 -11.89 -11.06
C GLN A 79 9.05 -11.77 -9.64
N THR A 80 8.31 -11.21 -8.69
CA THR A 80 8.77 -10.93 -7.32
C THR A 80 8.29 -11.94 -6.27
N GLN A 81 7.67 -13.05 -6.69
CA GLN A 81 7.10 -14.07 -5.79
C GLN A 81 6.02 -13.49 -4.85
N GLN A 82 5.18 -12.61 -5.40
CA GLN A 82 4.03 -12.01 -4.72
C GLN A 82 2.73 -12.38 -5.44
N ARG A 83 1.60 -12.04 -4.82
CA ARG A 83 0.26 -12.20 -5.41
C ARG A 83 -0.65 -11.08 -4.92
N ILE A 84 -1.56 -10.68 -5.80
CA ILE A 84 -2.66 -9.80 -5.45
C ILE A 84 -3.66 -10.59 -4.59
N VAL A 85 -4.00 -10.07 -3.41
CA VAL A 85 -4.92 -10.71 -2.45
C VAL A 85 -6.12 -9.87 -2.07
N GLY A 86 -6.15 -8.60 -2.49
CA GLY A 86 -7.26 -7.72 -2.18
C GLY A 86 -7.18 -6.38 -2.88
N TYR A 87 -8.16 -5.56 -2.57
CA TYR A 87 -8.34 -4.22 -3.11
C TYR A 87 -8.78 -3.30 -1.97
N TYR A 88 -8.27 -2.08 -1.95
CA TYR A 88 -8.75 -1.04 -1.05
C TYR A 88 -9.30 0.13 -1.84
N GLN A 89 -10.28 0.81 -1.24
CA GLN A 89 -10.90 2.03 -1.74
C GLN A 89 -11.10 2.95 -0.53
N ALA A 90 -10.65 4.20 -0.65
CA ALA A 90 -10.97 5.26 0.28
C ALA A 90 -11.79 6.31 -0.46
N ASN A 91 -13.02 6.53 0.01
CA ASN A 91 -13.95 7.47 -0.61
C ASN A 91 -13.62 8.91 -0.18
N ALA A 92 -13.86 9.88 -1.07
CA ALA A 92 -13.65 11.30 -0.78
C ALA A 92 -14.60 11.87 0.31
N HIS A 93 -15.67 11.14 0.64
CA HIS A 93 -16.65 11.60 1.61
C HIS A 93 -16.24 11.23 3.03
N LEU A 94 -15.97 12.24 3.86
CA LEU A 94 -15.43 12.07 5.21
C LEU A 94 -16.34 11.28 6.16
N SER A 95 -17.64 11.12 5.86
CA SER A 95 -18.56 10.37 6.72
C SER A 95 -18.47 8.84 6.54
N ASP A 96 -17.59 8.34 5.66
CA ASP A 96 -17.45 6.91 5.39
C ASP A 96 -16.24 6.32 6.15
N SER A 97 -16.38 6.19 7.46
CA SER A 97 -15.33 5.69 8.36
C SER A 97 -15.56 4.23 8.76
N ARG A 98 -15.69 3.34 7.78
CA ARG A 98 -16.05 1.93 8.02
C ARG A 98 -14.89 1.01 8.42
N ILE A 99 -13.65 1.49 8.34
CA ILE A 99 -12.47 0.66 8.63
C ILE A 99 -11.89 1.04 9.99
N MET A 100 -11.94 0.10 10.95
CA MET A 100 -11.18 0.19 12.20
C MET A 100 -9.96 -0.73 12.11
N LEU A 101 -8.78 -0.13 12.03
CA LEU A 101 -7.51 -0.87 12.03
C LEU A 101 -6.98 -0.99 13.46
N ARG A 102 -6.59 -2.21 13.85
CA ARG A 102 -6.01 -2.46 15.17
C ARG A 102 -4.74 -1.64 15.42
N GLN A 103 -3.90 -1.47 14.40
CA GLN A 103 -2.64 -0.69 14.47
C GLN A 103 -2.83 0.78 14.05
N TRP A 104 -4.02 1.35 14.23
CA TRP A 104 -4.33 2.72 13.80
C TRP A 104 -3.38 3.77 14.40
N GLU A 105 -3.06 3.67 15.69
CA GLU A 105 -2.23 4.69 16.36
C GLU A 105 -0.81 4.74 15.81
N GLU A 106 -0.18 3.57 15.64
CA GLU A 106 1.15 3.41 15.05
C GLU A 106 1.17 3.92 13.60
N THR A 107 0.20 3.46 12.81
CA THR A 107 0.07 3.86 11.40
C THR A 107 -0.10 5.37 11.27
N ARG A 108 -0.94 5.98 12.12
CA ARG A 108 -1.17 7.43 12.15
C ARG A 108 0.10 8.18 12.55
N ALA A 109 0.85 7.68 13.54
CA ALA A 109 2.08 8.32 13.99
C ALA A 109 3.15 8.35 12.88
N VAL A 110 3.36 7.22 12.19
CA VAL A 110 4.30 7.14 11.07
C VAL A 110 3.86 8.01 9.89
N THR A 111 2.57 7.95 9.54
CA THR A 111 2.01 8.78 8.45
C THR A 111 2.16 10.27 8.74
N ALA A 112 1.90 10.70 9.99
CA ALA A 112 2.08 12.08 10.40
C ALA A 112 3.55 12.53 10.30
N GLN A 113 4.49 11.67 10.65
CA GLN A 113 5.93 11.97 10.49
C GLN A 113 6.30 12.14 9.01
N LEU A 114 5.83 11.27 8.12
CA LEU A 114 6.08 11.36 6.67
C LEU A 114 5.46 12.63 6.05
N LEU A 115 4.31 13.06 6.55
CA LEU A 115 3.70 14.32 6.13
C LEU A 115 4.54 15.51 6.57
N ASN A 116 4.97 15.53 7.84
CA ASN A 116 5.78 16.61 8.41
C ASN A 116 7.20 16.70 7.81
N SER A 117 7.82 15.57 7.46
CA SER A 117 9.13 15.53 6.81
C SER A 117 9.08 15.76 5.30
N THR A 118 7.88 15.93 4.73
CA THR A 118 7.63 16.00 3.27
C THR A 118 8.00 14.73 2.49
N ASP A 119 8.30 13.63 3.19
CA ASP A 119 8.57 12.31 2.59
C ASP A 119 7.34 11.71 1.88
N HIS A 120 6.14 12.25 2.14
CA HIS A 120 4.93 11.90 1.38
C HIS A 120 5.05 12.16 -0.13
N THR A 121 5.97 13.02 -0.56
CA THR A 121 6.29 13.26 -1.98
C THR A 121 6.98 12.08 -2.67
N LEU A 122 7.50 11.12 -1.89
CA LEU A 122 8.06 9.87 -2.42
C LEU A 122 6.98 8.88 -2.86
N LEU A 123 5.73 9.10 -2.45
CA LEU A 123 4.61 8.28 -2.87
C LEU A 123 4.34 8.50 -4.37
N VAL A 124 4.45 7.41 -5.12
CA VAL A 124 4.06 7.35 -6.52
C VAL A 124 2.93 6.35 -6.63
N ASP A 125 1.77 6.80 -7.09
CA ASP A 125 0.70 5.91 -7.49
C ASP A 125 0.73 5.65 -9.00
N PHE A 126 -0.13 4.74 -9.46
CA PHE A 126 -0.14 4.32 -10.85
C PHE A 126 -0.60 5.43 -11.80
N ASP A 127 -1.53 6.30 -11.40
CA ASP A 127 -1.88 7.51 -12.17
C ASP A 127 -0.63 8.37 -12.45
N SER A 128 0.14 8.68 -11.41
CA SER A 128 1.38 9.47 -11.55
C SER A 128 2.44 8.79 -12.42
N HIS A 129 2.50 7.45 -12.39
CA HIS A 129 3.38 6.65 -13.24
C HIS A 129 2.93 6.65 -14.71
N LEU A 130 1.63 6.71 -15.00
CA LEU A 130 1.15 6.79 -16.37
C LEU A 130 1.47 8.14 -17.02
N ASP A 131 1.48 9.21 -16.22
CA ASP A 131 1.94 10.53 -16.67
C ASP A 131 3.47 10.57 -16.90
N ASP A 132 4.23 9.79 -16.12
CA ASP A 132 5.68 9.69 -16.22
C ASP A 132 6.16 8.26 -15.85
N ILE A 133 6.43 7.46 -16.89
CA ILE A 133 6.81 6.05 -16.76
C ILE A 133 8.12 5.82 -16.00
N THR A 134 8.90 6.89 -15.74
CA THR A 134 10.15 6.78 -14.97
C THR A 134 9.90 6.73 -13.47
N LYS A 135 8.69 7.10 -13.00
CA LYS A 135 8.33 7.07 -11.59
C LYS A 135 8.01 5.64 -11.14
N ASP A 136 8.55 5.25 -9.98
CA ASP A 136 8.41 3.88 -9.45
C ASP A 136 7.14 3.70 -8.61
N TRP A 137 6.09 3.11 -9.20
CA TRP A 137 4.84 2.77 -8.51
C TRP A 137 4.99 1.66 -7.46
N THR A 138 6.09 0.91 -7.45
CA THR A 138 6.37 -0.10 -6.40
C THR A 138 6.84 0.55 -5.10
N ASN A 139 7.22 1.83 -5.15
CA ASN A 139 7.53 2.68 -4.01
C ASN A 139 8.71 2.16 -3.15
N GLN A 140 9.77 1.59 -3.75
CA GLN A 140 10.87 0.99 -2.95
C GLN A 140 11.56 1.98 -2.01
N LYS A 141 11.75 3.24 -2.45
CA LYS A 141 12.34 4.29 -1.63
C LYS A 141 11.46 4.65 -0.43
N LEU A 142 10.16 4.77 -0.66
CA LEU A 142 9.18 5.02 0.40
C LEU A 142 9.10 3.81 1.35
N ASN A 143 9.17 2.58 0.85
CA ASN A 143 9.19 1.36 1.67
C ASN A 143 10.34 1.39 2.68
N ALA A 144 11.56 1.68 2.20
CA ALA A 144 12.72 1.80 3.07
C ALA A 144 12.50 2.87 4.15
N ARG A 145 11.97 4.04 3.76
CA ARG A 145 11.70 5.12 4.71
C ARG A 145 10.65 4.76 5.75
N ILE A 146 9.56 4.07 5.36
CA ILE A 146 8.54 3.59 6.30
C ILE A 146 9.16 2.58 7.28
N MET A 147 9.97 1.64 6.78
CA MET A 147 10.61 0.63 7.62
C MET A 147 11.56 1.24 8.65
N GLU A 148 12.30 2.30 8.30
CA GLU A 148 13.14 3.05 9.24
C GLU A 148 12.34 3.70 10.38
N LEU A 149 11.14 4.21 10.07
CA LEU A 149 10.27 4.86 11.05
C LEU A 149 9.50 3.87 11.93
N VAL A 150 9.17 2.69 11.39
CA VAL A 150 8.47 1.62 12.12
C VAL A 150 9.43 0.83 13.01
N CYS A 151 10.67 0.62 12.56
CA CYS A 151 11.73 -0.05 13.30
C CYS A 151 12.87 0.95 13.55
N PRO A 152 12.72 1.92 14.48
CA PRO A 152 13.85 2.73 14.88
C PRO A 152 14.94 1.77 15.36
N ALA A 153 16.11 1.81 14.73
CA ALA A 153 17.23 0.95 15.10
C ALA A 153 17.41 1.01 16.62
N ASN A 154 17.35 -0.14 17.29
CA ASN A 154 17.70 -0.27 18.69
C ASN A 154 19.07 0.41 18.91
N GLY A 155 19.07 1.58 19.55
CA GLY A 155 20.29 2.31 19.87
C GLY A 155 20.11 3.80 20.10
N ASN A 156 19.65 4.18 21.29
CA ASN A 156 20.60 4.60 22.33
C ASN A 156 19.94 4.80 23.70
N MET A 157 20.75 4.48 24.71
CA MET A 157 20.58 4.67 26.16
C MET A 157 20.15 6.08 26.56
#